data_AF-A0A541CBB5-F1
#
_entry.id   AF-A0A541CBB5-F1
#
_cell.length_a   1.000
_cell.length_b   1.000
_cell.length_c   1.000
_cell.angle_alpha   90.00
_cell.angle_beta   90.00
_cell.angle_gamma   90.00
#
_symmetry.space_group_name_H-M   'P 1'
#
loop_
_entity.id
_entity.type
_entity.pdbx_description
1 polymer ?
#
loop_
_entity_poly.entity_id
_entity_poly.type
_entity_poly.pdbx_seq_one_letter_code
_entity_poly.pdbx_strand_id
1 'polypeptide(L)'
;MRQGEPGAGTDGARRGAPLHHRLRGRGRARPARARRGAVNAATRDITLGIAALAVAGVWWALAAAIPVSLLADAVGPGGVPKAVAMLMAAAGAVLVLRSVLRPARERPARPAHGRAAGLLALLLAYVLGLPLIGYPLALGLLAGAVALYAGARPGLGLAGFAAAIGALFWFVFVRVMGIPFPAGTLFGGL
;
A
#
# COMPACT_ATOMS: atom_id res chain seq x y z
N MET A 1 63.36 -17.99 -68.80
CA MET A 1 62.29 -19.00 -68.67
C MET A 1 62.17 -19.40 -67.20
N ARG A 2 60.92 -19.52 -66.70
CA ARG A 2 60.45 -19.79 -65.32
C ARG A 2 60.42 -18.55 -64.40
N GLN A 3 59.31 -17.81 -64.27
CA GLN A 3 58.00 -18.07 -63.62
C GLN A 3 58.09 -18.53 -62.15
N GLY A 4 57.52 -17.72 -61.25
CA GLY A 4 57.21 -18.11 -59.87
C GLY A 4 57.04 -16.96 -58.86
N GLU A 5 55.94 -16.21 -58.93
CA GLU A 5 55.22 -15.77 -57.70
C GLU A 5 54.08 -16.81 -57.48
N PRO A 6 53.50 -17.06 -56.28
CA PRO A 6 53.23 -16.09 -55.19
C PRO A 6 53.30 -16.63 -53.73
N GLY A 7 53.29 -15.73 -52.75
CA GLY A 7 53.22 -16.09 -51.33
C GLY A 7 52.45 -15.06 -50.49
N ALA A 8 51.13 -15.01 -50.66
CA ALA A 8 50.23 -14.22 -49.83
C ALA A 8 50.19 -14.78 -48.39
N GLY A 9 50.95 -14.15 -47.49
CA GLY A 9 50.87 -14.42 -46.06
C GLY A 9 49.55 -13.88 -45.49
N THR A 10 48.65 -14.78 -45.14
CA THR A 10 47.39 -14.47 -44.44
C THR A 10 47.69 -14.05 -42.99
N ASP A 11 47.78 -12.74 -42.77
CA ASP A 11 47.87 -12.14 -41.44
C ASP A 11 46.45 -11.98 -40.86
N GLY A 12 45.95 -13.04 -40.23
CA GLY A 12 44.59 -13.04 -39.74
C GLY A 12 44.29 -14.17 -38.79
N ALA A 13 44.75 -14.11 -37.54
CA ALA A 13 44.13 -14.83 -36.42
C ALA A 13 44.75 -14.52 -35.04
N ARG A 14 44.84 -13.25 -34.59
CA ARG A 14 45.21 -12.98 -33.18
C ARG A 14 44.55 -11.74 -32.56
N ARG A 15 43.22 -11.63 -32.57
CA ARG A 15 42.49 -10.71 -31.66
C ARG A 15 41.12 -11.26 -31.27
N GLY A 16 41.10 -12.23 -30.37
CA GLY A 16 39.87 -12.92 -29.98
C GLY A 16 39.83 -13.39 -28.51
N ALA A 17 40.47 -12.69 -27.58
CA ALA A 17 40.28 -12.89 -26.14
C ALA A 17 40.76 -11.63 -25.41
N PRO A 18 39.91 -10.90 -24.63
CA PRO A 18 39.28 -11.47 -23.45
C PRO A 18 37.91 -10.82 -23.11
N LEU A 19 36.80 -11.24 -23.73
CA LEU A 19 35.46 -10.76 -23.35
C LEU A 19 34.64 -11.74 -22.49
N HIS A 20 35.12 -12.98 -22.30
CA HIS A 20 34.33 -14.01 -21.62
C HIS A 20 34.46 -14.07 -20.09
N HIS A 21 35.35 -13.30 -19.46
CA HIS A 21 35.56 -13.39 -18.00
C HIS A 21 34.63 -12.49 -17.15
N ARG A 22 33.97 -11.48 -17.74
CA ARG A 22 33.10 -10.54 -17.00
C ARG A 22 31.65 -11.01 -16.78
N LEU A 23 31.24 -12.12 -17.38
CA LEU A 23 29.86 -12.63 -17.27
C LEU A 23 29.68 -13.74 -16.22
N ARG A 24 30.75 -14.42 -15.78
CA ARG A 24 30.66 -15.49 -14.76
C ARG A 24 30.56 -14.99 -13.31
N GLY A 25 30.92 -13.73 -13.02
CA GLY A 25 30.86 -13.16 -11.66
C GLY A 25 29.49 -12.59 -11.23
N ARG A 26 28.59 -12.29 -12.17
CA ARG A 26 27.31 -11.60 -11.89
C ARG A 26 26.19 -12.51 -11.37
N GLY A 27 26.33 -13.83 -11.48
CA GLY A 27 25.30 -14.79 -11.05
C GLY A 27 25.17 -14.93 -9.52
N ARG A 28 26.28 -14.80 -8.77
CA ARG A 28 26.31 -15.07 -7.32
C ARG A 28 25.95 -13.88 -6.43
N ALA A 29 26.05 -12.64 -6.93
CA ALA A 29 25.73 -11.43 -6.16
C ALA A 29 24.22 -11.10 -6.08
N ARG A 30 23.41 -11.60 -7.03
CA ARG A 30 21.95 -11.39 -7.06
C ARG A 30 21.16 -12.09 -5.93
N PRO A 31 21.42 -13.35 -5.54
CA PRO A 31 20.65 -14.00 -4.47
C PRO A 31 20.88 -13.37 -3.09
N ALA A 32 22.11 -12.93 -2.78
CA ALA A 32 22.42 -12.31 -1.50
C ALA A 32 21.72 -10.95 -1.30
N ARG A 33 21.63 -10.14 -2.35
CA ARG A 33 20.93 -8.83 -2.31
C ARG A 33 19.42 -8.99 -2.17
N ALA A 34 18.82 -9.91 -2.93
CA ALA A 34 17.39 -10.20 -2.83
C ALA A 34 16.99 -10.75 -1.44
N ARG A 35 17.84 -11.60 -0.84
CA ARG A 35 17.62 -12.14 0.50
C ARG A 35 17.71 -11.06 1.59
N ARG A 36 18.73 -10.18 1.55
CA ARG A 36 18.84 -9.04 2.50
C ARG A 36 17.64 -8.09 2.40
N GLY A 37 17.17 -7.85 1.19
CA GLY A 37 16.01 -7.00 0.94
C GLY A 37 14.71 -7.54 1.53
N ALA A 38 14.46 -8.84 1.35
CA ALA A 38 13.31 -9.51 1.93
C ALA A 38 13.34 -9.49 3.47
N VAL A 39 14.52 -9.67 4.08
CA VAL A 39 14.70 -9.59 5.55
C VAL A 39 14.39 -8.17 6.05
N ASN A 40 14.94 -7.13 5.41
CA ASN A 40 14.67 -5.74 5.83
C ASN A 40 13.19 -5.37 5.72
N ALA A 41 12.51 -5.84 4.66
CA ALA A 41 11.10 -5.58 4.48
C ALA A 41 10.24 -6.34 5.52
N ALA A 42 10.55 -7.60 5.82
CA ALA A 42 9.89 -8.36 6.87
C ALA A 42 10.09 -7.71 8.26
N THR A 43 11.32 -7.31 8.60
CA THR A 43 11.60 -6.59 9.86
C THR A 43 10.80 -5.31 9.96
N ARG A 44 10.72 -4.52 8.87
CA ARG A 44 9.95 -3.28 8.85
C ARG A 44 8.45 -3.51 9.06
N ASP A 45 7.88 -4.52 8.41
CA ASP A 45 6.47 -4.88 8.56
C ASP A 45 6.17 -5.36 9.99
N ILE A 46 7.08 -6.11 10.62
CA ILE A 46 6.96 -6.51 12.03
C ILE A 46 7.02 -5.29 12.95
N THR A 47 8.02 -4.41 12.78
CA THR A 47 8.16 -3.21 13.62
C THR A 47 6.94 -2.31 13.51
N LEU A 48 6.43 -2.07 12.30
CA LEU A 48 5.21 -1.29 12.08
C LEU A 48 3.98 -1.97 12.68
N GLY A 49 3.87 -3.30 12.56
CA GLY A 49 2.76 -4.06 13.13
C GLY A 49 2.73 -4.02 14.65
N ILE A 50 3.88 -4.25 15.30
CA ILE A 50 4.02 -4.16 16.76
C ILE A 50 3.75 -2.73 17.25
N ALA A 51 4.29 -1.72 16.58
CA ALA A 51 4.02 -0.33 16.92
C ALA A 51 2.52 0.00 16.82
N ALA A 52 1.84 -0.46 15.76
CA ALA A 52 0.41 -0.28 15.60
C ALA A 52 -0.40 -0.98 16.71
N LEU A 53 -0.02 -2.20 17.11
CA LEU A 53 -0.64 -2.92 18.24
C LEU A 53 -0.46 -2.18 19.57
N ALA A 54 0.73 -1.63 19.83
CA ALA A 54 1.00 -0.86 21.04
C ALA A 54 0.16 0.42 21.08
N VAL A 55 0.13 1.18 19.99
CA VAL A 55 -0.70 2.39 19.84
C VAL A 55 -2.18 2.04 20.00
N ALA A 56 -2.64 0.93 19.43
CA ALA A 56 -4.01 0.45 19.60
C ALA A 56 -4.36 0.16 21.06
N GLY A 57 -3.48 -0.51 21.80
CA GLY A 57 -3.68 -0.78 23.23
C GLY A 57 -3.76 0.50 24.06
N VAL A 58 -2.85 1.45 23.84
CA VAL A 58 -2.88 2.77 24.50
C VAL A 58 -4.17 3.51 24.17
N TRP A 59 -4.55 3.54 22.89
CA TRP A 59 -5.76 4.22 22.43
C TRP A 59 -7.03 3.61 23.03
N TRP A 60 -7.10 2.28 23.11
CA TRP A 60 -8.19 1.57 23.77
C TRP A 60 -8.28 1.93 25.25
N ALA A 61 -7.16 1.96 25.97
CA ALA A 61 -7.13 2.32 27.38
C ALA A 61 -7.65 3.76 27.61
N LEU A 62 -7.21 4.71 26.79
CA LEU A 62 -7.71 6.09 26.83
C LEU A 62 -9.22 6.15 26.52
N ALA A 63 -9.68 5.39 25.52
CA ALA A 63 -11.09 5.32 25.16
C ALA A 63 -11.96 4.67 26.26
N ALA A 64 -11.41 3.70 26.99
CA ALA A 64 -12.09 3.04 28.11
C ALA A 64 -12.19 3.95 29.34
N ALA A 65 -11.31 4.94 29.47
CA ALA A 65 -11.34 5.93 30.55
C ALA A 65 -12.39 7.05 30.35
N ILE A 66 -13.07 7.08 29.20
CA ILE A 66 -14.08 8.10 28.91
C ILE A 66 -15.31 7.88 29.82
N PRO A 67 -15.72 8.88 30.63
CA PRO A 67 -16.90 8.78 31.48
C PRO A 67 -18.16 8.49 30.65
N VAL A 68 -18.96 7.52 31.11
CA VAL A 68 -20.27 7.23 30.52
C VAL A 68 -21.32 8.17 31.12
N SER A 69 -22.03 8.90 30.26
CA SER A 69 -23.15 9.77 30.65
C SER A 69 -24.46 8.99 30.60
N LEU A 70 -25.42 9.34 31.47
CA LEU A 70 -26.79 8.82 31.42
C LEU A 70 -27.56 9.24 30.16
N LEU A 71 -27.05 10.24 29.43
CA LEU A 71 -27.55 10.67 28.11
C LEU A 71 -26.76 10.04 26.95
N ALA A 72 -25.95 9.01 27.19
CA ALA A 72 -25.18 8.39 26.12
C ALA A 72 -26.10 7.63 25.15
N ASP A 73 -25.96 7.93 23.86
CA ASP A 73 -26.60 7.16 22.79
C ASP A 73 -26.10 5.71 22.74
N ALA A 74 -26.71 4.87 21.90
CA ALA A 74 -26.40 3.44 21.77
C ALA A 74 -24.91 3.09 21.57
N VAL A 75 -24.13 3.99 20.96
CA VAL A 75 -22.69 3.83 20.73
C VAL A 75 -21.84 4.44 21.84
N GLY A 76 -22.37 5.46 22.52
CA GLY A 76 -21.70 6.24 23.55
C GLY A 76 -20.44 6.99 23.08
N PRO A 77 -19.90 7.87 23.92
CA PRO A 77 -18.73 8.70 23.58
C PRO A 77 -17.45 7.88 23.36
N GLY A 78 -17.36 6.68 23.94
CA GLY A 78 -16.23 5.78 23.79
C GLY A 78 -16.32 4.82 22.59
N GLY A 79 -17.44 4.77 21.85
CA GLY A 79 -17.63 3.78 20.79
C GLY A 79 -16.71 3.97 19.58
N VAL A 80 -16.65 5.20 19.03
CA VAL A 80 -15.76 5.51 17.88
C VAL A 80 -14.30 5.25 18.22
N PRO A 81 -13.74 5.77 19.35
CA PRO A 81 -12.33 5.56 19.66
C PRO A 81 -11.98 4.08 19.86
N LYS A 82 -12.86 3.28 20.49
CA LYS A 82 -12.68 1.82 20.65
C LYS A 82 -12.67 1.09 19.30
N ALA A 83 -13.57 1.46 18.38
CA ALA A 83 -13.59 0.88 17.04
C ALA A 83 -12.27 1.17 16.28
N VAL A 84 -11.77 2.41 16.36
CA VAL A 84 -10.49 2.80 15.75
C VAL A 84 -9.34 2.01 16.36
N ALA A 85 -9.29 1.83 17.68
CA ALA A 85 -8.31 0.96 18.33
C ALA A 85 -8.36 -0.48 17.80
N MET A 86 -9.56 -1.07 17.68
CA MET A 86 -9.71 -2.43 17.13
C MET A 86 -9.22 -2.54 15.67
N LEU A 87 -9.53 -1.54 14.83
CA LEU A 87 -9.06 -1.48 13.45
C LEU A 87 -7.52 -1.38 13.38
N MET A 88 -6.91 -0.53 14.20
CA MET A 88 -5.45 -0.45 14.30
C MET A 88 -4.84 -1.77 14.78
N ALA A 89 -5.45 -2.41 15.77
CA ALA A 89 -5.00 -3.69 16.28
C ALA A 89 -5.07 -4.79 15.20
N ALA A 90 -6.20 -4.88 14.49
CA ALA A 90 -6.39 -5.82 13.39
C ALA A 90 -5.38 -5.58 12.26
N ALA A 91 -5.16 -4.32 11.86
CA ALA A 91 -4.17 -3.98 10.84
C ALA A 91 -2.75 -4.36 11.29
N GLY A 92 -2.38 -4.08 12.54
CA GLY A 92 -1.09 -4.45 13.12
C GLY A 92 -0.89 -5.98 13.13
N ALA A 93 -1.89 -6.73 13.58
CA ALA A 93 -1.87 -8.19 13.60
C ALA A 93 -1.73 -8.78 12.18
N VAL A 94 -2.48 -8.25 11.20
CA VAL A 94 -2.36 -8.65 9.80
C VAL A 94 -0.97 -8.36 9.25
N LEU A 95 -0.36 -7.22 9.59
CA LEU A 95 0.98 -6.87 9.13
C LEU A 95 2.04 -7.84 9.67
N VAL A 96 1.98 -8.15 10.96
CA VAL A 96 2.85 -9.15 11.61
C VAL A 96 2.64 -10.52 10.97
N LEU A 97 1.39 -10.99 10.87
CA LEU A 97 1.08 -12.29 10.29
C LEU A 97 1.55 -12.40 8.84
N ARG A 98 1.32 -11.35 8.03
CA ARG A 98 1.77 -11.29 6.64
C ARG A 98 3.29 -11.35 6.53
N SER A 99 4.01 -10.66 7.41
CA SER A 99 5.48 -10.64 7.38
C SER A 99 6.09 -12.03 7.58
N VAL A 100 5.43 -12.87 8.41
CA VAL A 100 5.82 -14.25 8.68
C VAL A 100 5.42 -15.19 7.54
N LEU A 101 4.18 -15.07 7.04
CA LEU A 101 3.62 -16.00 6.04
C LEU A 101 4.08 -15.69 4.60
N ARG A 102 4.37 -14.43 4.27
CA ARG A 102 4.70 -13.98 2.92
C ARG A 102 5.78 -12.89 2.97
N PRO A 103 7.07 -13.28 3.07
CA PRO A 103 8.16 -12.32 3.11
C PRO A 103 8.11 -11.39 1.89
N ALA A 104 8.11 -10.09 2.15
CA ALA A 104 7.85 -9.07 1.15
C ALA A 104 8.91 -9.10 0.04
N ARG A 105 8.46 -8.97 -1.21
CA ARG A 105 9.35 -8.70 -2.34
C ARG A 105 9.67 -7.21 -2.35
N GLU A 106 10.96 -6.86 -2.30
CA GLU A 106 11.41 -5.48 -2.48
C GLU A 106 10.80 -4.90 -3.76
N ARG A 107 9.94 -3.90 -3.61
CA ARG A 107 9.54 -3.04 -4.73
C ARG A 107 10.50 -1.85 -4.77
N PRO A 108 10.97 -1.43 -5.95
CA PRO A 108 11.83 -0.26 -6.07
C PRO A 108 11.17 0.96 -5.41
N ALA A 109 11.92 1.62 -4.53
CA ALA A 109 11.49 2.86 -3.90
C ALA A 109 11.39 3.94 -4.97
N ARG A 110 10.15 4.33 -5.33
CA ARG A 110 9.93 5.55 -6.12
C ARG A 110 10.29 6.76 -5.25
N PRO A 111 10.74 7.88 -5.85
CA PRO A 111 11.07 9.10 -5.11
C PRO A 111 9.92 9.51 -4.17
N ALA A 112 10.24 9.75 -2.90
CA ALA A 112 9.27 9.93 -1.82
C ALA A 112 8.34 11.13 -2.05
N HIS A 113 8.86 12.21 -2.63
CA HIS A 113 8.11 13.44 -2.90
C HIS A 113 6.99 13.25 -3.93
N GLY A 114 7.23 12.46 -4.99
CA GLY A 114 6.20 12.17 -6.00
C GLY A 114 5.03 11.34 -5.44
N ARG A 115 5.30 10.48 -4.45
CA ARG A 115 4.26 9.72 -3.74
C ARG A 115 3.40 10.60 -2.85
N ALA A 116 4.03 11.49 -2.09
CA ALA A 116 3.32 12.44 -1.25
C ALA A 116 2.42 13.35 -2.09
N ALA A 117 2.93 13.89 -3.20
CA ALA A 117 2.15 14.74 -4.11
C ALA A 117 0.94 14.00 -4.70
N GLY A 118 1.10 12.73 -5.12
CA GLY A 118 -0.02 11.96 -5.65
C GLY A 118 -1.09 11.64 -4.61
N LEU A 119 -0.69 11.30 -3.37
CA LEU A 119 -1.63 11.10 -2.28
C LEU A 119 -2.36 12.41 -1.91
N LEU A 120 -1.65 13.53 -1.91
CA LEU A 120 -2.25 14.85 -1.70
C LEU A 120 -3.27 15.18 -2.80
N ALA A 121 -2.94 14.91 -4.07
CA ALA A 121 -3.87 15.12 -5.17
C ALA A 121 -5.14 14.26 -5.05
N LEU A 122 -5.01 12.99 -4.63
CA LEU A 122 -6.16 12.13 -4.34
C LEU A 122 -7.02 12.66 -3.19
N LEU A 123 -6.37 13.16 -2.14
CA LEU A 123 -7.08 13.76 -1.01
C LEU A 123 -7.84 15.03 -1.43
N LEU A 124 -7.21 15.87 -2.25
CA LEU A 124 -7.87 17.06 -2.80
C LEU A 124 -9.06 16.68 -3.68
N ALA A 125 -8.89 15.69 -4.56
CA ALA A 125 -9.98 15.17 -5.40
C ALA A 125 -11.14 14.62 -4.55
N TYR A 126 -10.85 13.95 -3.43
CA TYR A 126 -11.88 13.51 -2.48
C TYR A 126 -12.65 14.69 -1.90
N VAL A 127 -11.96 15.71 -1.37
CA VAL A 127 -12.61 16.89 -0.77
C VAL A 127 -13.49 17.63 -1.78
N LEU A 128 -12.99 17.81 -3.00
CA LEU A 128 -13.75 18.47 -4.07
C LEU A 128 -14.93 17.60 -4.58
N GLY A 129 -14.79 16.27 -4.52
CA GLY A 129 -15.82 15.33 -4.92
C GLY A 129 -16.97 15.20 -3.91
N LEU A 130 -16.69 15.36 -2.61
CA LEU A 130 -17.67 15.25 -1.53
C LEU A 130 -19.02 15.94 -1.80
N PRO A 131 -19.08 17.23 -2.15
CA PRO A 131 -20.36 17.91 -2.38
C PRO A 131 -21.10 17.36 -3.60
N LEU A 132 -20.40 16.78 -4.58
CA LEU A 132 -21.02 16.24 -5.79
C LEU A 132 -21.60 14.84 -5.59
N ILE A 133 -20.78 13.91 -5.10
CA ILE A 133 -21.12 12.47 -5.08
C ILE A 133 -21.51 11.94 -3.70
N GLY A 134 -21.34 12.74 -2.65
CA GLY A 134 -21.65 12.36 -1.27
C GLY A 134 -20.56 11.51 -0.60
N TYR A 135 -20.65 11.42 0.73
CA TYR A 135 -19.60 10.84 1.58
C TYR A 135 -19.30 9.36 1.32
N PRO A 136 -20.30 8.45 1.24
CA PRO A 136 -20.02 7.02 1.10
C PRO A 136 -19.32 6.67 -0.22
N LEU A 137 -19.75 7.30 -1.32
CA LEU A 137 -19.19 7.05 -2.63
C LEU A 137 -17.78 7.65 -2.75
N ALA A 138 -17.58 8.87 -2.23
CA ALA A 138 -16.28 9.52 -2.20
C ALA A 138 -15.25 8.71 -1.39
N LEU A 139 -15.62 8.14 -0.23
CA LEU A 139 -14.75 7.28 0.56
C LEU A 139 -14.37 5.99 -0.17
N GLY A 140 -15.36 5.32 -0.78
CA GLY A 140 -15.12 4.11 -1.55
C GLY A 140 -14.16 4.36 -2.73
N LEU A 141 -14.41 5.43 -3.49
CA LEU A 141 -13.56 5.83 -4.61
C LEU A 141 -12.17 6.23 -4.15
N LEU A 142 -12.03 6.98 -3.05
CA LEU A 142 -10.73 7.33 -2.48
C LEU A 142 -9.94 6.07 -2.09
N ALA A 143 -10.57 5.12 -1.38
CA ALA A 143 -9.92 3.87 -0.99
C ALA A 143 -9.47 3.06 -2.21
N GLY A 144 -10.33 2.94 -3.23
CA GLY A 144 -10.00 2.30 -4.50
C GLY A 144 -8.85 3.00 -5.25
N ALA A 145 -8.89 4.33 -5.32
CA ALA A 145 -7.88 5.14 -5.99
C ALA A 145 -6.52 5.05 -5.28
N VAL A 146 -6.50 5.08 -3.95
CA VAL A 146 -5.28 4.87 -3.16
C VAL A 146 -4.72 3.46 -3.36
N ALA A 147 -5.58 2.43 -3.42
CA ALA A 147 -5.15 1.07 -3.71
C ALA A 147 -4.53 0.95 -5.11
N LEU A 148 -5.16 1.54 -6.14
CA LEU A 148 -4.60 1.64 -7.50
C LEU A 148 -3.26 2.38 -7.49
N TYR A 149 -3.18 3.51 -6.79
CA TYR A 149 -1.97 4.31 -6.66
C TYR A 149 -0.82 3.53 -5.99
N ALA A 150 -1.16 2.67 -5.02
CA ALA A 150 -0.25 1.73 -4.37
C ALA A 150 0.13 0.51 -5.25
N GLY A 151 -0.47 0.38 -6.44
CA GLY A 151 -0.20 -0.66 -7.43
C GLY A 151 -1.07 -1.91 -7.30
N ALA A 152 -2.29 -1.78 -6.75
CA ALA A 152 -3.32 -2.80 -6.92
C ALA A 152 -3.69 -2.91 -8.41
N ARG A 153 -4.11 -4.11 -8.84
CA ARG A 153 -4.54 -4.33 -10.22
C ARG A 153 -6.01 -3.90 -10.38
N PRO A 154 -6.38 -3.21 -11.46
CA PRO A 154 -7.79 -2.96 -11.75
C PRO A 154 -8.50 -4.30 -11.98
N GLY A 155 -9.70 -4.44 -11.41
CA GLY A 155 -10.49 -5.66 -11.51
C GLY A 155 -11.65 -5.67 -10.52
N LEU A 156 -12.48 -6.72 -10.60
CA LEU A 156 -13.68 -6.84 -9.77
C LEU A 156 -13.37 -6.81 -8.27
N GLY A 157 -12.25 -7.38 -7.84
CA GLY A 157 -11.83 -7.37 -6.45
C GLY A 157 -11.53 -5.96 -5.92
N LEU A 158 -10.99 -5.07 -6.75
CA LEU A 158 -10.77 -3.68 -6.37
C LEU A 158 -12.09 -2.90 -6.32
N ALA A 159 -12.97 -3.11 -7.29
CA ALA A 159 -14.30 -2.50 -7.29
C ALA A 159 -15.10 -2.95 -6.07
N GLY A 160 -15.07 -4.25 -5.75
CA GLY A 160 -15.68 -4.81 -4.55
C GLY A 160 -15.08 -4.23 -3.27
N PHE A 161 -13.76 -4.07 -3.19
CA PHE A 161 -13.10 -3.40 -2.06
C PHE A 161 -13.57 -1.94 -1.89
N ALA A 162 -13.58 -1.16 -2.97
CA ALA A 162 -14.06 0.23 -2.94
C ALA A 162 -15.53 0.32 -2.50
N ALA A 163 -16.40 -0.51 -3.07
CA ALA A 163 -17.80 -0.59 -2.70
C ALA A 163 -17.99 -1.02 -1.23
N ALA A 164 -17.23 -2.02 -0.77
CA ALA A 164 -17.28 -2.49 0.60
C ALA A 164 -16.88 -1.40 1.60
N ILE A 165 -15.87 -0.60 1.31
CA ILE A 165 -15.48 0.54 2.15
C ILE A 165 -16.60 1.58 2.24
N GLY A 166 -17.17 1.97 1.09
CA GLY A 166 -18.29 2.92 1.07
C GLY A 166 -19.51 2.41 1.84
N ALA A 167 -19.88 1.14 1.62
CA ALA A 167 -21.00 0.49 2.29
C ALA A 167 -20.77 0.33 3.80
N LEU A 168 -19.55 -0.04 4.22
CA LEU A 168 -19.18 -0.19 5.62
C LEU A 168 -19.33 1.15 6.36
N PHE A 169 -18.80 2.24 5.80
CA PHE A 169 -18.92 3.56 6.41
C PHE A 169 -20.37 4.03 6.46
N TRP A 170 -21.12 3.87 5.38
CA TRP A 170 -22.55 4.17 5.38
C TRP A 170 -23.29 3.41 6.47
N PHE A 171 -23.06 2.10 6.59
CA PHE A 171 -23.70 1.27 7.60
C PHE A 171 -23.36 1.73 9.02
N VAL A 172 -22.08 1.95 9.32
CA VAL A 172 -21.65 2.38 10.66
C VAL A 172 -22.27 3.73 11.04
N PHE A 173 -22.20 4.73 10.17
CA PHE A 173 -22.70 6.06 10.54
C PHE A 173 -24.23 6.14 10.52
N VAL A 174 -24.88 5.65 9.46
CA VAL A 174 -26.33 5.80 9.31
C VAL A 174 -27.08 4.80 10.18
N ARG A 175 -26.62 3.55 10.27
CA ARG A 175 -27.34 2.51 11.02
C ARG A 175 -26.85 2.33 12.43
N VAL A 176 -25.54 2.37 12.67
CA VAL A 176 -25.01 2.15 14.03
C VAL A 176 -25.04 3.46 14.82
N MET A 177 -24.69 4.60 14.20
CA MET A 177 -24.63 5.89 14.90
C MET A 177 -25.86 6.78 14.70
N GLY A 178 -26.74 6.47 13.74
CA GLY A 178 -27.90 7.31 13.44
C GLY A 178 -27.55 8.69 12.87
N ILE A 179 -26.33 8.88 12.37
CA ILE A 179 -25.85 10.15 11.82
C ILE A 179 -26.05 10.11 10.30
N PRO A 180 -26.90 10.99 9.74
CA PRO A 180 -27.09 11.06 8.29
C PRO A 180 -25.82 11.59 7.62
N PHE A 181 -25.41 10.97 6.52
CA PHE A 181 -24.37 11.53 5.66
C PHE A 181 -24.98 12.56 4.71
N PRO A 182 -24.24 13.65 4.41
CA PRO A 182 -24.62 14.51 3.31
C PRO A 182 -24.63 13.69 2.01
N ALA A 183 -25.82 13.55 1.43
CA ALA A 183 -25.98 13.09 0.07
C ALA A 183 -25.34 14.15 -0.84
N GLY A 184 -24.62 13.71 -1.88
CA GLY A 184 -24.11 14.63 -2.87
C GLY A 184 -25.25 15.36 -3.57
N THR A 185 -24.97 16.54 -4.12
CA THR A 185 -25.93 17.31 -4.91
C THR A 185 -26.46 16.52 -6.11
N LEU A 186 -25.68 15.56 -6.65
CA LEU A 186 -26.12 14.65 -7.70
C LEU A 186 -27.26 13.71 -7.29
N PHE A 187 -27.46 13.49 -5.99
CA PHE A 187 -28.51 12.64 -5.43
C PHE A 187 -29.57 13.44 -4.66
N GLY A 188 -29.63 14.76 -4.87
CA GLY A 188 -30.64 15.64 -4.25
C GLY A 188 -30.29 16.16 -2.86
N GLY A 189 -29.02 16.11 -2.45
CA GLY A 189 -28.56 16.78 -1.23
C GLY A 189 -28.47 18.29 -1.41
N LEU A 190 -29.06 19.05 -0.48
CA LEU A 190 -28.81 20.49 -0.27
C LEU A 190 -27.94 20.67 0.98
#